data_AF-A0A9P8JKF9-F1
#
_entry.id   AF-A0A9P8JKF9-F1
#
_cell.length_a   1.000
_cell.length_b   1.000
_cell.length_c   1.000
_cell.angle_alpha   90.00
_cell.angle_beta   90.00
_cell.angle_gamma   90.00
#
_symmetry.space_group_name_H-M   'P 1'
#
loop_
_entity.id
_entity.type
_entity.pdbx_description
1 polymer ?
#
loop_
_entity_poly.entity_id
_entity_poly.type
_entity_poly.pdbx_seq_one_letter_code
_entity_poly.pdbx_strand_id
1 'polypeptide(L)' 'NHNDENKSRRQLNAFFDVDRAANAHEGRSLKAERANQKLSKKQVKAFNEQRRAKKEQKRRDFLMS' A
#
# COMPACT_ATOMS: atom_id res chain seq x y z
N ASN A 1 40.85 6.69 3.16
CA ASN A 1 39.40 6.67 2.82
C ASN A 1 38.45 6.81 4.01
N HIS A 2 38.77 7.62 5.02
CA HIS A 2 37.85 7.99 6.11
C HIS A 2 37.88 9.52 6.29
N ASN A 3 37.25 10.22 5.34
CA ASN A 3 36.96 11.65 5.42
C ASN A 3 35.46 11.82 5.74
N ASP A 4 35.08 12.89 6.42
CA ASP A 4 33.69 13.23 6.75
C ASP A 4 32.82 13.36 5.51
N GLU A 5 33.37 13.84 4.39
CA GLU A 5 32.68 13.85 3.10
C GLU A 5 32.26 12.44 2.64
N ASN A 6 33.11 11.43 2.83
CA ASN A 6 32.77 10.05 2.49
C ASN A 6 31.74 9.47 3.47
N LYS A 7 31.71 9.95 4.71
CA LYS A 7 30.71 9.57 5.71
C LYS A 7 29.36 10.18 5.38
N SER A 8 29.31 11.47 5.07
CA SER A 8 28.08 12.17 4.66
C SER A 8 27.52 11.59 3.37
N ARG A 9 28.35 11.29 2.36
CA ARG A 9 27.91 10.60 1.14
C ARG A 9 27.27 9.24 1.42
N ARG A 10 27.86 8.42 2.30
CA ARG A 10 27.26 7.13 2.68
C ARG A 10 25.94 7.27 3.42
N GLN A 11 25.85 8.24 4.33
CA GLN A 11 24.62 8.52 5.08
C GLN A 11 23.52 9.05 4.17
N LEU A 12 23.83 9.99 3.27
CA LEU A 12 22.88 10.53 2.31
C LEU A 12 22.42 9.47 1.31
N ASN A 13 23.33 8.64 0.81
CA ASN A 13 22.96 7.51 -0.03
C ASN A 13 21.96 6.59 0.69
N ALA A 14 22.10 6.31 1.99
CA ALA A 14 21.14 5.46 2.69
C ALA A 14 19.67 5.94 2.62
N PHE A 15 19.43 7.25 2.47
CA PHE A 15 18.09 7.85 2.36
C PHE A 15 17.69 8.25 0.94
N PHE A 16 18.67 8.59 0.10
CA PHE A 16 18.47 9.12 -1.26
C PHE A 16 19.13 8.24 -2.32
N ASP A 17 19.24 6.93 -2.07
CA ASP A 17 19.67 5.95 -3.05
C ASP A 17 18.58 5.78 -4.11
N VAL A 18 18.71 6.56 -5.18
CA VAL A 18 17.84 6.54 -6.36
C VAL A 18 17.86 5.15 -7.01
N ASP A 19 19.00 4.47 -7.00
CA ASP A 19 19.14 3.13 -7.58
C ASP A 19 18.38 2.10 -6.74
N ARG A 20 18.47 2.17 -5.41
CA ARG A 20 17.66 1.31 -4.53
C ARG A 20 16.16 1.58 -4.68
N ALA A 21 15.75 2.83 -4.77
CA ALA A 21 14.35 3.18 -4.97
C ALA A 21 13.81 2.72 -6.33
N ALA A 22 14.62 2.80 -7.38
CA ALA A 22 14.27 2.30 -8.72
C ALA A 22 14.24 0.76 -8.77
N ASN A 23 15.12 0.08 -8.03
CA ASN A 23 15.27 -1.38 -8.04
C ASN A 23 14.36 -2.11 -7.03
N ALA A 24 13.78 -1.43 -6.04
CA ALA A 24 12.95 -2.06 -5.00
C ALA A 24 11.71 -2.79 -5.53
N HIS A 25 11.25 -2.46 -6.75
CA HIS A 25 10.03 -2.99 -7.35
C HIS A 25 10.25 -3.59 -8.75
N GLU A 26 11.45 -4.10 -9.06
CA GLU A 26 11.80 -4.58 -10.42
C GLU A 26 11.56 -3.50 -11.50
N GLY A 27 11.66 -2.21 -11.13
CA GLY A 27 11.31 -1.07 -12.01
C GLY A 27 9.81 -0.88 -12.26
N ARG A 28 8.92 -1.63 -11.59
CA ARG A 28 7.47 -1.47 -11.71
C ARG A 28 6.98 -0.26 -10.92
N SER A 29 6.08 0.51 -11.53
CA SER A 29 5.36 1.56 -10.82
C SER A 29 4.33 0.98 -9.85
N LEU A 30 4.04 1.69 -8.75
CA LEU A 30 2.96 1.36 -7.80
C LEU A 30 1.59 1.17 -8.50
N LYS A 31 1.36 1.89 -9.61
CA LYS A 31 0.16 1.73 -10.44
C LYS A 31 0.13 0.38 -11.15
N ALA A 32 1.27 -0.07 -11.70
CA ALA A 32 1.40 -1.37 -12.35
C ALA A 32 1.22 -2.52 -11.34
N GLU A 33 1.77 -2.39 -10.14
CA GLU A 33 1.57 -3.38 -9.07
C GLU A 33 0.10 -3.52 -8.67
N ARG A 34 -0.61 -2.39 -8.51
CA ARG A 34 -2.05 -2.38 -8.19
C ARG A 34 -2.91 -2.92 -9.31
N ALA A 35 -2.55 -2.67 -10.57
CA ALA A 35 -3.29 -3.15 -11.73
C ALA A 35 -3.33 -4.69 -11.82
N ASN A 36 -2.29 -5.36 -11.32
CA ASN A 36 -2.22 -6.83 -11.27
C ASN A 36 -3.09 -7.43 -10.15
N GLN A 37 -3.46 -6.65 -9.15
CA GLN A 37 -4.34 -7.09 -8.06
C GLN A 37 -5.81 -6.91 -8.44
N LYS A 38 -6.28 -7.66 -9.44
CA LYS A 38 -7.71 -7.69 -9.78
C LYS A 38 -8.45 -8.52 -8.74
N LEU A 39 -9.43 -7.91 -8.06
CA LEU A 39 -10.31 -8.62 -7.14
C LEU A 39 -11.08 -9.70 -7.88
N SER A 40 -11.07 -10.92 -7.35
CA SER A 40 -11.91 -12.01 -7.84
C SER A 40 -13.39 -11.72 -7.56
N LYS A 41 -14.30 -12.34 -8.34
CA LYS A 41 -15.75 -12.25 -8.12
C LYS A 41 -16.15 -12.64 -6.69
N LYS A 42 -15.45 -13.60 -6.09
CA LYS A 42 -15.65 -14.04 -4.69
C LYS A 42 -15.31 -12.92 -3.69
N GLN A 43 -14.17 -12.25 -3.89
CA GLN A 43 -13.75 -11.14 -3.01
C GLN A 43 -14.68 -9.94 -3.14
N VAL A 44 -15.13 -9.61 -4.37
CA VAL A 44 -16.13 -8.55 -4.58
C VAL A 44 -17.45 -8.87 -3.88
N LYS A 45 -17.92 -10.13 -3.97
CA LYS A 45 -19.14 -10.58 -3.27
C LYS A 45 -19.00 -10.44 -1.75
N ALA A 46 -17.89 -10.92 -1.18
CA ALA A 46 -17.64 -10.82 0.25
C ALA A 46 -17.60 -9.36 0.74
N PHE A 47 -16.97 -8.46 -0.02
CA PHE A 47 -16.93 -7.04 0.32
C PHE A 47 -18.32 -6.39 0.31
N ASN A 48 -19.15 -6.74 -0.68
CA ASN A 48 -20.52 -6.23 -0.77
C ASN A 48 -21.41 -6.76 0.37
N GLU A 49 -21.26 -8.02 0.76
CA GLU A 49 -21.98 -8.62 1.89
C GLU A 49 -21.57 -7.97 3.22
N GLN A 50 -20.28 -7.80 3.48
CA GLN A 50 -19.79 -7.08 4.66
C GLN A 50 -20.32 -5.64 4.71
N ARG A 51 -20.30 -4.95 3.56
CA ARG A 51 -20.84 -3.59 3.45
C ARG A 51 -22.34 -3.54 3.73
N ARG A 52 -23.09 -4.54 3.27
CA ARG A 52 -24.53 -4.68 3.53
C ARG A 52 -24.81 -4.95 5.01
N ALA A 53 -24.12 -5.92 5.61
CA ALA A 53 -24.26 -6.26 7.02
C ALA A 53 -23.97 -5.06 7.93
N LYS A 54 -22.91 -4.29 7.64
CA LYS A 54 -22.58 -3.06 8.38
C LYS A 54 -23.67 -1.98 8.28
N LYS A 55 -24.33 -1.86 7.12
CA LYS A 55 -25.46 -0.93 6.95
C LYS A 55 -26.69 -1.40 7.72
N GLU A 56 -26.98 -2.69 7.66
CA GLU A 56 -28.12 -3.29 8.37
C GLU A 56 -27.92 -3.19 9.88
N GLN A 57 -26.72 -3.43 10.40
CA GLN A 57 -26.40 -3.24 11.82
C GLN A 57 -26.65 -1.78 12.25
N LYS A 58 -26.07 -0.81 11.53
CA LYS A 58 -26.30 0.62 11.81
C LYS A 58 -27.78 0.99 11.75
N ARG A 59 -28.52 0.43 10.79
CA ARG A 59 -29.96 0.66 10.67
C ARG A 59 -30.73 0.06 11.83
N ARG A 60 -30.35 -1.13 12.30
CA ARG A 60 -30.93 -1.75 13.49
C ARG A 60 -30.62 -0.93 14.74
N ASP A 61 -29.37 -0.54 14.92
CA ASP A 61 -28.95 0.29 16.06
C ASP A 61 -29.75 1.60 16.09
N PHE A 62 -29.95 2.23 14.93
CA PHE A 62 -30.75 3.45 14.81
C PHE A 62 -32.25 3.25 15.07
N LEU A 63 -32.84 2.11 14.67
CA LEU A 63 -34.26 1.83 14.86
C LEU A 63 -34.60 1.25 16.24
N MET A 64 -33.59 0.70 16.93
CA MET A 64 -33.72 0.09 18.26
C MET A 64 -33.24 1.02 19.38
N SER A 65 -32.73 2.22 19.05
CA SER A 65 -32.52 3.33 19.99
C SER A 65 -33.71 4.26 20.00
#